data_AF-A0A9R1JYH2-F1
#
_entry.id   AF-A0A9R1JYH2-F1
#
_cell.length_a   1.000
_cell.length_b   1.000
_cell.length_c   1.000
_cell.angle_alpha   90.00
_cell.angle_beta   90.00
_cell.angle_gamma   90.00
#
_symmetry.space_group_name_H-M   'P 1'
#
loop_
_entity.id
_entity.type
_entity.pdbx_description
1 polymer ?
#
loop_
_entity_poly.entity_id
_entity_poly.type
_entity_poly.pdbx_seq_one_letter_code
_entity_poly.pdbx_strand_id
1 'polypeptide(L)'
;MPGLLLTVLLISLLAKETYVATSLDDENFFKSCSPSRCSKHGPEVRFPFRLATQPPPCGAPGMQLSCSGQDTILYHQVLGSCKVTAIFYKDLVINISPPVDSSLDCPLQRLISANLSTGAYKPQKLDVASLVGCSRDPIPIDLYGIVGPVTCLINKAIKFWYLVNPDAYMSVLPLDCMVVSKDITIPYTSQIDYSDFFIIPKKVEHTATFEYRASKSISLGETAFSWYSSNITSVCQQCEKKGQRCGFNSQRDQAFCKSHGMQVIQIAASSVAAFVALSLMLATTIYLSLKSRYNEEINRKVEIFLKAYGTSKPTRYTFPEVKKIARRFKDKVGQGGFGSVYRGELPNRVPVAVKMLESSTGEGEEFINEVATIGLIHHANIVRLLGFCSEGMRRALIYEFMPNESLEKYIFPHVSNISRQLLSPKKMLDIALGIARGMEYLHQGCNQRILHFDIKPHNILLDYNFNPKISDFGLAKLCARTRASLP
;
A
#
# COMPACT_ATOMS: atom_id res chain seq x y z
N MET A 1 -2.24 18.78 -23.23
CA MET A 1 -1.64 18.14 -22.04
C MET A 1 -0.41 18.83 -21.43
N PRO A 2 0.25 19.88 -22.00
CA PRO A 2 1.34 20.58 -21.28
C PRO A 2 0.88 21.47 -20.12
N GLY A 3 -0.28 22.11 -20.25
CA GLY A 3 -0.80 23.06 -19.25
C GLY A 3 -1.21 22.41 -17.92
N LEU A 4 -1.65 21.16 -17.94
CA LEU A 4 -2.01 20.42 -16.72
C LEU A 4 -0.76 20.05 -15.90
N LEU A 5 0.35 19.76 -16.57
CA LEU A 5 1.61 19.43 -15.90
C LEU A 5 2.23 20.68 -15.24
N LEU A 6 2.18 21.81 -15.94
CA LEU A 6 2.70 23.09 -15.45
C LEU A 6 1.91 23.60 -14.23
N THR A 7 0.58 23.45 -14.26
CA THR A 7 -0.29 23.83 -13.14
C THR A 7 -0.10 22.94 -11.92
N VAL A 8 0.04 21.62 -12.10
CA VAL A 8 0.38 20.70 -11.01
C VAL A 8 1.76 21.01 -10.41
N LEU A 9 2.77 21.33 -11.24
CA LEU A 9 4.10 21.74 -10.78
C LEU A 9 4.06 23.05 -9.98
N LEU A 10 3.32 24.05 -10.45
CA LEU A 10 3.16 25.33 -9.75
C LEU A 10 2.44 25.16 -8.40
N ILE A 11 1.35 24.40 -8.35
CA ILE A 11 0.64 24.09 -7.10
C ILE A 11 1.56 23.34 -6.13
N SER A 12 2.36 22.39 -6.63
CA SER A 12 3.31 21.63 -5.82
C SER A 12 4.44 22.50 -5.25
N LEU A 13 4.94 23.47 -6.03
CA LEU A 13 5.97 24.42 -5.60
C LEU A 13 5.42 25.41 -4.56
N LEU A 14 4.22 25.96 -4.79
CA LEU A 14 3.56 26.87 -3.84
C LEU A 14 3.20 26.15 -2.53
N ALA A 15 2.74 24.89 -2.60
CA ALA A 15 2.50 24.06 -1.43
C ALA A 15 3.80 23.74 -0.68
N LYS A 16 4.92 23.57 -1.38
CA LYS A 16 6.24 23.33 -0.78
C LYS A 16 6.77 24.59 -0.10
N GLU A 17 6.66 25.77 -0.71
CA GLU A 17 7.11 27.04 -0.11
C GLU A 17 6.31 27.39 1.15
N THR A 18 4.98 27.27 1.09
CA THR A 18 4.11 27.49 2.26
C THR A 18 4.37 26.48 3.37
N TYR A 19 4.58 25.20 3.05
CA TYR A 19 4.96 24.19 4.04
C TYR A 19 6.32 24.49 4.69
N VAL A 20 7.34 24.82 3.89
CA VAL A 20 8.70 25.12 4.39
C VAL A 20 8.70 26.35 5.30
N ALA A 21 8.05 27.43 4.89
CA ALA A 21 7.91 28.63 5.73
C ALA A 21 7.26 28.31 7.08
N THR A 22 6.21 27.47 7.07
CA THR A 22 5.50 27.14 8.31
C THR A 22 6.26 26.16 9.19
N SER A 23 7.05 25.25 8.62
CA SER A 23 7.96 24.39 9.38
C SER A 23 9.12 25.18 10.03
N LEU A 24 9.56 26.27 9.38
CA LEU A 24 10.61 27.14 9.91
C LEU A 24 10.10 27.95 11.10
N ASP A 25 8.89 28.52 10.99
CA ASP A 25 8.25 29.25 12.09
C ASP A 25 7.94 28.34 13.29
N ASP A 26 7.50 27.11 13.02
CA ASP A 26 7.25 26.09 14.04
C ASP A 26 8.54 25.63 14.75
N GLU A 27 9.66 25.52 14.03
CA GLU A 27 10.97 25.21 14.62
C GLU A 27 11.54 26.39 15.43
N ASN A 28 11.33 27.62 14.93
CA ASN A 28 11.72 28.85 15.62
C ASN A 28 10.98 29.00 16.96
N PHE A 29 9.70 28.60 17.03
CA PHE A 29 8.96 28.60 18.30
C PHE A 29 9.71 27.83 19.39
N PHE A 30 10.18 26.60 19.13
CA PHE A 30 10.85 25.80 20.16
C PHE A 30 12.24 26.32 20.52
N LYS A 31 12.89 27.09 19.64
CA LYS A 31 14.15 27.79 19.96
C LYS A 31 13.87 28.96 20.90
N SER A 32 12.89 29.80 20.56
CA SER A 32 12.52 30.99 21.34
C SER A 32 11.80 30.67 22.65
N CYS A 33 11.01 29.60 22.68
CA CYS A 33 10.19 29.16 23.81
C CYS A 33 10.70 27.82 24.39
N SER A 34 11.98 27.79 24.73
CA SER A 34 12.61 26.62 25.36
C SER A 34 12.02 26.34 26.75
N PRO A 35 11.94 25.05 27.18
CA PRO A 35 11.54 24.73 28.55
C PRO A 35 12.44 25.41 29.59
N SER A 36 11.85 25.77 30.71
CA SER A 36 12.50 26.52 31.77
C SER A 36 12.12 25.98 33.15
N ARG A 37 12.93 26.30 34.16
CA ARG A 37 12.70 25.91 35.56
C ARG A 37 13.15 27.05 36.47
N CYS A 38 12.45 27.27 37.59
CA CYS A 38 12.90 28.23 38.61
C CYS A 38 14.06 27.67 39.47
N SER A 39 14.20 26.34 39.54
CA SER A 39 15.28 25.66 40.25
C SER A 39 15.59 24.30 39.64
N LYS A 40 16.73 23.70 39.99
CA LYS A 40 17.16 22.38 39.48
C LYS A 40 16.13 21.27 39.75
N HIS A 41 15.44 21.36 40.88
CA HIS A 41 14.45 20.36 41.33
C HIS A 41 13.00 20.83 41.14
N GLY A 42 12.77 22.04 40.64
CA GLY A 42 11.44 22.56 40.37
C GLY A 42 10.78 21.93 39.13
N PRO A 43 9.46 22.11 38.96
CA PRO A 43 8.73 21.59 37.80
C PRO A 43 9.24 22.21 36.49
N GLU A 44 9.19 21.43 35.40
CA GLU A 44 9.47 21.96 34.07
C GLU A 44 8.31 22.82 33.58
N VAL A 45 8.61 24.09 33.29
CA VAL A 45 7.66 25.03 32.70
C VAL A 45 7.92 25.13 31.20
N ARG A 46 6.90 24.76 30.43
CA ARG A 46 6.89 24.79 28.97
C ARG A 46 5.46 24.96 28.46
N PHE A 47 5.33 25.32 27.18
CA PHE A 47 4.04 25.55 26.56
C PHE A 47 3.06 24.38 26.85
N PRO A 48 1.83 24.66 27.32
CA PRO A 48 1.15 25.95 27.30
C PRO A 48 1.43 26.87 28.50
N PHE A 49 2.19 26.43 29.50
CA PHE A 49 2.66 27.30 30.58
C PHE A 49 3.90 28.09 30.15
N ARG A 50 4.05 29.30 30.69
CA ARG A 50 5.29 30.08 30.53
C ARG A 50 5.70 30.77 31.80
N LEU A 51 6.99 31.02 31.96
CA LEU A 51 7.46 31.96 32.97
C LEU A 51 7.20 33.40 32.51
N ALA A 52 6.97 34.31 33.46
CA ALA A 52 6.78 35.73 33.19
C ALA A 52 7.98 36.38 32.48
N THR A 53 9.17 35.79 32.60
CA THR A 53 10.40 36.19 31.90
C THR A 53 10.41 35.80 30.41
N GLN A 54 9.53 34.89 30.00
CA GLN A 54 9.43 34.45 28.60
C GLN A 54 8.43 35.32 27.82
N PRO A 55 8.65 35.50 26.50
CA PRO A 55 7.74 36.26 25.64
C PRO A 55 6.28 35.79 25.72
N PRO A 56 5.28 36.69 25.54
CA PRO A 56 3.87 36.34 25.58
C PRO A 56 3.46 35.12 24.71
N PRO A 57 3.96 34.95 23.47
CA PRO A 57 3.63 33.80 22.63
C PRO A 57 4.04 32.43 23.21
N CYS A 58 4.95 32.38 24.18
CA CYS A 58 5.44 31.13 24.76
C CYS A 58 4.46 30.45 25.73
N GLY A 59 3.27 31.02 25.95
CA GLY A 59 2.28 30.46 26.86
C GLY A 59 0.86 30.88 26.50
N ALA A 60 -0.09 30.06 26.90
CA ALA A 60 -1.52 30.28 26.67
C ALA A 60 -2.10 31.33 27.63
N PRO A 61 -3.22 31.97 27.27
CA PRO A 61 -3.95 32.84 28.17
C PRO A 61 -4.27 32.16 29.51
N GLY A 62 -3.97 32.83 30.63
CA GLY A 62 -4.18 32.30 31.98
C GLY A 62 -3.12 31.29 32.47
N MET A 63 -2.10 30.97 31.67
CA MET A 63 -1.06 29.97 32.01
C MET A 63 0.32 30.60 32.26
N GLN A 64 0.35 31.84 32.73
CA GLN A 64 1.58 32.51 33.16
C GLN A 64 1.94 32.11 34.60
N LEU A 65 3.21 31.74 34.80
CA LEU A 65 3.83 31.43 36.09
C LEU A 65 4.96 32.43 36.38
N SER A 66 5.38 32.54 37.63
CA SER A 66 6.53 33.34 38.03
C SER A 66 7.52 32.52 38.86
N CYS A 67 8.72 33.04 39.07
CA CYS A 67 9.69 32.48 40.01
C CYS A 67 9.77 33.38 41.24
N SER A 68 9.73 32.77 42.43
CA SER A 68 10.05 33.44 43.70
C SER A 68 11.14 32.62 44.38
N GLY A 69 12.39 33.11 44.34
CA GLY A 69 13.55 32.32 44.76
C GLY A 69 13.67 31.03 43.95
N GLN A 70 13.57 29.88 44.63
CA GLN A 70 13.63 28.55 44.01
C GLN A 70 12.26 27.98 43.60
N ASP A 71 11.17 28.66 43.96
CA ASP A 71 9.81 28.16 43.79
C ASP A 71 9.16 28.73 42.54
N THR A 72 8.45 27.85 41.81
CA THR A 72 7.55 28.24 40.72
C THR A 72 6.20 28.61 41.31
N ILE A 73 5.69 29.79 40.97
CA ILE A 73 4.48 30.36 41.57
C ILE A 73 3.39 30.52 40.50
N LEU A 74 2.18 30.07 40.84
CA LEU A 74 0.93 30.35 40.13
C LEU A 74 0.12 31.35 40.96
N TYR A 75 -0.29 32.46 40.35
CA TYR A 75 -1.25 33.36 40.98
C TYR A 75 -2.68 32.89 40.69
N HIS A 76 -3.35 32.34 41.71
CA HIS A 76 -4.74 31.93 41.63
C HIS A 76 -5.66 33.04 42.17
N GLN A 77 -6.72 33.39 41.44
CA GLN A 77 -7.60 34.52 41.80
C GLN A 77 -8.19 34.42 43.21
N VAL A 78 -8.43 33.20 43.70
CA VAL A 78 -9.02 32.93 45.02
C VAL A 78 -7.97 32.57 46.09
N LEU A 79 -6.91 31.85 45.70
CA LEU A 79 -5.94 31.30 46.66
C LEU A 79 -4.67 32.17 46.79
N GLY A 80 -4.54 33.20 45.96
CA GLY A 80 -3.35 34.03 45.88
C GLY A 80 -2.15 33.29 45.26
N SER A 81 -0.95 33.66 45.70
CA SER A 81 0.31 33.15 45.17
C SER A 81 0.62 31.73 45.65
N CYS A 82 0.24 30.73 44.88
CA CYS A 82 0.45 29.32 45.20
C CYS A 82 1.75 28.78 44.59
N LYS A 83 2.52 28.00 45.34
CA LYS A 83 3.65 27.24 44.82
C LYS A 83 3.15 26.10 43.94
N VAL A 84 3.71 25.98 42.74
CA VAL A 84 3.47 24.85 41.82
C VAL A 84 4.38 23.71 42.21
N THR A 85 3.79 22.59 42.65
CA THR A 85 4.54 21.40 43.07
C THR A 85 4.80 20.45 41.90
N ALA A 86 3.86 20.36 40.96
CA ALA A 86 4.00 19.51 39.75
C ALA A 86 3.09 19.99 38.60
N ILE A 87 3.51 19.72 37.36
CA ILE A 87 2.70 19.95 36.15
C ILE A 87 2.66 18.65 35.34
N PHE A 88 1.47 18.09 35.16
CA PHE A 88 1.23 16.85 34.43
C PHE A 88 0.65 17.14 33.05
N TYR A 89 1.53 17.31 32.06
CA TYR A 89 1.16 17.74 30.71
C TYR A 89 0.26 16.73 29.97
N LYS A 90 0.46 15.42 30.17
CA LYS A 90 -0.36 14.35 29.56
C LYS A 90 -1.79 14.31 30.11
N ASP A 91 -1.93 14.61 31.40
CA ASP A 91 -3.17 14.46 32.16
C ASP A 91 -3.95 15.77 32.28
N LEU A 92 -3.34 16.88 31.81
CA LEU A 92 -3.90 18.23 31.90
C LEU A 92 -4.12 18.70 33.34
N VAL A 93 -3.22 18.31 34.25
CA VAL A 93 -3.31 18.63 35.68
C VAL A 93 -2.13 19.46 36.13
N ILE A 94 -2.36 20.38 37.07
CA ILE A 94 -1.34 21.11 37.82
C ILE A 94 -1.61 20.96 39.32
N ASN A 95 -0.58 20.60 40.08
CA ASN A 95 -0.66 20.60 41.54
C ASN A 95 -0.10 21.91 42.08
N ILE A 96 -0.80 22.49 43.03
CA ILE A 96 -0.40 23.71 43.70
C ILE A 96 -0.57 23.59 45.21
N SER A 97 0.29 24.28 45.95
CA SER A 97 0.21 24.46 47.39
C SER A 97 0.18 25.96 47.70
N PRO A 98 -0.89 26.49 48.30
CA PRO A 98 -0.92 27.86 48.79
C PRO A 98 0.23 28.13 49.77
N PRO A 99 0.67 29.39 49.94
CA PRO A 99 1.69 29.73 50.91
C PRO A 99 1.11 29.51 52.31
N VAL A 100 1.86 28.82 53.16
CA VAL A 100 1.50 28.61 54.56
C VAL A 100 2.04 29.79 55.35
N ASP A 101 1.21 30.83 55.52
CA ASP A 101 1.55 31.92 56.43
C ASP A 101 1.30 31.45 57.88
N SER A 102 2.36 31.39 58.68
CA SER A 102 2.40 31.27 60.16
C SER A 102 1.16 30.65 60.87
N SER A 103 1.30 29.40 61.32
CA SER A 103 0.61 28.62 62.40
C SER A 103 -0.86 28.85 62.82
N LEU A 104 -1.61 29.83 62.32
CA LEU A 104 -3.01 30.11 62.71
C LEU A 104 -4.05 29.87 61.60
N ASP A 105 -3.66 29.81 60.32
CA ASP A 105 -4.58 29.50 59.23
C ASP A 105 -4.51 28.02 58.83
N CYS A 106 -5.64 27.31 58.94
CA CYS A 106 -5.73 25.91 58.53
C CYS A 106 -5.70 25.81 56.99
N PRO A 107 -4.68 25.17 56.37
CA PRO A 107 -4.53 25.16 54.91
C PRO A 107 -5.76 24.60 54.19
N LEU A 108 -6.39 23.58 54.78
CA LEU A 108 -7.58 22.93 54.26
C LEU A 108 -8.82 23.84 54.25
N GLN A 109 -8.92 24.80 55.17
CA GLN A 109 -10.08 25.70 55.29
C GLN A 109 -10.29 26.55 54.02
N ARG A 110 -9.19 26.98 53.38
CA ARG A 110 -9.24 27.76 52.14
C ARG A 110 -9.68 26.93 50.93
N LEU A 111 -9.52 25.60 50.98
CA LEU A 111 -9.95 24.70 49.92
C LEU A 111 -11.44 24.39 49.97
N ILE A 112 -12.05 24.45 51.17
CA ILE A 112 -13.45 24.06 51.40
C ILE A 112 -14.43 25.23 51.19
N SER A 113 -13.98 26.46 51.39
CA SER A 113 -14.87 27.62 51.60
C SER A 113 -15.17 28.46 50.36
N ALA A 114 -14.58 28.17 49.20
CA ALA A 114 -14.72 29.01 48.00
C ALA A 114 -14.83 28.20 46.70
N ASN A 115 -15.51 28.76 45.69
CA ASN A 115 -15.46 28.22 44.34
C ASN A 115 -14.09 28.52 43.74
N LEU A 116 -13.24 27.50 43.66
CA LEU A 116 -11.88 27.63 43.16
C LEU A 116 -11.80 27.58 41.62
N SER A 117 -12.92 27.50 40.91
CA SER A 117 -12.89 27.48 39.44
C SER A 117 -12.62 28.88 38.87
N THR A 118 -11.71 28.96 37.91
CA THR A 118 -11.40 30.15 37.11
C THR A 118 -11.59 29.83 35.63
N GLY A 119 -11.36 30.80 34.74
CA GLY A 119 -11.44 30.58 33.30
C GLY A 119 -10.46 29.52 32.78
N ALA A 120 -9.26 29.45 33.37
CA ALA A 120 -8.19 28.54 32.94
C ALA A 120 -8.05 27.28 33.83
N TYR A 121 -8.50 27.32 35.09
CA TYR A 121 -8.32 26.24 36.06
C TYR A 121 -9.64 25.80 36.66
N LYS A 122 -9.86 24.49 36.76
CA LYS A 122 -11.00 23.89 37.46
C LYS A 122 -10.50 22.84 38.45
N PRO A 123 -11.08 22.72 39.66
CA PRO A 123 -10.71 21.65 40.58
C PRO A 123 -10.77 20.29 39.90
N GLN A 124 -9.71 19.50 40.04
CA GLN A 124 -9.65 18.18 39.45
C GLN A 124 -10.66 17.25 40.16
N LYS A 125 -11.43 16.49 39.37
CA LYS A 125 -12.54 15.66 39.88
C LYS A 125 -12.22 14.17 39.97
N LEU A 126 -11.05 13.76 39.49
CA LEU A 126 -10.68 12.34 39.41
C LEU A 126 -10.37 11.73 40.79
N ASP A 127 -9.61 12.46 41.61
CA ASP A 127 -9.21 12.04 42.96
C ASP A 127 -9.74 13.07 43.98
N VAL A 128 -10.86 12.77 44.61
CA VAL A 128 -11.50 13.63 45.61
C VAL A 128 -11.65 12.92 46.95
N ALA A 129 -11.75 13.69 48.03
CA ALA A 129 -12.07 13.22 49.36
C ALA A 129 -13.31 13.92 49.91
N SER A 130 -13.96 13.27 50.87
CA SER A 130 -15.00 13.88 51.69
C SER A 130 -14.41 14.33 53.03
N LEU A 131 -14.74 15.54 53.48
CA LEU A 131 -14.44 15.98 54.83
C LEU A 131 -15.53 15.50 55.77
N VAL A 132 -15.13 14.73 56.78
CA VAL A 132 -16.01 14.19 57.79
C VAL A 132 -15.64 14.77 59.15
N GLY A 133 -16.65 15.22 59.89
CA GLY A 133 -16.52 15.72 61.26
C GLY A 133 -17.18 14.76 62.25
N CYS A 134 -16.50 14.46 63.36
CA CYS A 134 -16.97 13.58 64.43
C CYS A 134 -16.87 14.27 65.81
N SER A 135 -17.74 13.90 66.75
CA SER A 135 -17.73 14.45 68.11
C SER A 135 -16.90 13.61 69.09
N ARG A 136 -16.56 12.36 68.74
CA ARG A 136 -15.67 11.45 69.49
C ARG A 136 -14.50 10.98 68.63
N ASP A 137 -13.41 10.60 69.28
CA ASP A 137 -12.20 10.06 68.63
C ASP A 137 -12.48 8.64 68.08
N PRO A 138 -12.16 8.31 66.83
CA PRO A 138 -12.10 6.94 66.33
C PRO A 138 -10.72 6.29 66.54
N ILE A 139 -10.71 5.05 67.02
CA ILE A 139 -9.61 4.07 66.87
C ILE A 139 -10.18 2.93 66.01
N PRO A 140 -9.55 2.46 64.91
CA PRO A 140 -8.10 2.30 64.74
C PRO A 140 -7.47 2.93 63.47
N ILE A 141 -6.17 3.19 63.63
CA ILE A 141 -5.20 3.93 62.79
C ILE A 141 -4.76 3.13 61.53
N ASP A 142 -5.54 2.13 61.10
CA ASP A 142 -5.07 1.15 60.08
C ASP A 142 -6.13 0.82 59.03
N LEU A 143 -7.07 1.74 58.81
CA LEU A 143 -8.17 1.55 57.85
C LEU A 143 -7.95 2.39 56.60
N TYR A 144 -7.57 1.65 55.56
CA TYR A 144 -7.42 2.07 54.17
C TYR A 144 -8.38 3.20 53.76
N GLY A 145 -7.83 4.40 53.56
CA GLY A 145 -8.57 5.53 52.95
C GLY A 145 -9.19 6.54 53.92
N ILE A 146 -8.85 6.55 55.21
CA ILE A 146 -9.21 7.62 56.14
C ILE A 146 -7.94 8.31 56.65
N VAL A 147 -7.88 9.64 56.54
CA VAL A 147 -6.68 10.43 56.88
C VAL A 147 -7.04 11.57 57.81
N GLY A 148 -6.32 11.68 58.92
CA GLY A 148 -6.52 12.69 59.96
C GLY A 148 -6.00 12.23 61.32
N PRO A 149 -6.36 12.91 62.41
CA PRO A 149 -7.27 14.05 62.45
C PRO A 149 -6.64 15.35 61.90
N VAL A 150 -7.44 16.17 61.22
CA VAL A 150 -7.08 17.55 60.85
C VAL A 150 -7.20 18.43 62.10
N THR A 151 -6.08 18.75 62.72
CA THR A 151 -6.03 19.44 64.03
C THR A 151 -6.24 20.95 63.93
N CYS A 152 -6.07 21.54 62.74
CA CYS A 152 -6.20 22.99 62.56
C CYS A 152 -7.64 23.49 62.32
N LEU A 153 -8.59 22.60 62.06
CA LEU A 153 -10.00 22.97 61.87
C LEU A 153 -10.69 23.10 63.24
N ILE A 154 -11.02 24.34 63.64
CA ILE A 154 -11.64 24.62 64.94
C ILE A 154 -13.16 24.79 64.77
N ASN A 155 -13.94 23.95 65.46
CA ASN A 155 -15.40 24.08 65.57
C ASN A 155 -15.86 23.65 66.98
N LYS A 156 -16.84 24.35 67.56
CA LYS A 156 -17.34 24.06 68.92
C LYS A 156 -18.14 22.74 69.02
N ALA A 157 -18.73 22.26 67.93
CA ALA A 157 -19.56 21.04 67.89
C ALA A 157 -18.80 19.81 67.36
N ILE A 158 -17.79 20.01 66.52
CA ILE A 158 -17.02 18.95 65.87
C ILE A 158 -15.60 18.96 66.43
N LYS A 159 -15.18 17.85 67.03
CA LYS A 159 -13.88 17.74 67.71
C LYS A 159 -12.80 17.12 66.83
N PHE A 160 -13.18 16.23 65.92
CA PHE A 160 -12.25 15.48 65.06
C PHE A 160 -12.67 15.59 63.60
N TRP A 161 -11.70 15.78 62.71
CA TRP A 161 -11.90 16.03 61.29
C TRP A 161 -11.06 15.07 60.47
N TYR A 162 -11.65 14.42 59.47
CA TYR A 162 -10.97 13.45 58.62
C TYR A 162 -11.24 13.71 57.14
N LEU A 163 -10.23 13.48 56.31
CA LEU A 163 -10.41 13.31 54.88
C LEU A 163 -10.62 11.82 54.58
N VAL A 164 -11.74 11.52 53.94
CA VAL A 164 -12.21 10.15 53.72
C VAL A 164 -12.31 9.90 52.23
N ASN A 165 -11.68 8.82 51.77
CA ASN A 165 -11.80 8.33 50.41
C ASN A 165 -13.28 7.97 50.13
N PRO A 166 -13.86 8.41 49.00
CA PRO A 166 -15.24 8.08 48.62
C PRO A 166 -15.55 6.57 48.62
N ASP A 167 -14.54 5.73 48.36
CA ASP A 167 -14.68 4.27 48.34
C ASP A 167 -14.57 3.61 49.73
N ALA A 168 -14.29 4.40 50.78
CA ALA A 168 -14.20 3.88 52.15
C ALA A 168 -15.59 3.55 52.71
N TYR A 169 -15.71 2.42 53.41
CA TYR A 169 -16.97 2.01 54.04
C TYR A 169 -17.33 2.93 55.21
N MET A 170 -18.46 3.62 55.15
CA MET A 170 -18.91 4.48 56.26
C MET A 170 -19.06 3.75 57.60
N SER A 171 -19.20 2.42 57.60
CA SER A 171 -19.28 1.61 58.82
C SER A 171 -18.02 1.63 59.69
N VAL A 172 -16.89 2.13 59.17
CA VAL A 172 -15.65 2.26 59.96
C VAL A 172 -15.55 3.57 60.73
N LEU A 173 -16.42 4.54 60.46
CA LEU A 173 -16.49 5.78 61.21
C LEU A 173 -17.52 5.69 62.34
N PRO A 174 -17.31 6.41 63.47
CA PRO A 174 -18.31 6.55 64.52
C PRO A 174 -19.68 6.99 63.98
N LEU A 175 -20.76 6.50 64.58
CA LEU A 175 -22.14 6.78 64.14
C LEU A 175 -22.51 8.27 64.23
N ASP A 176 -21.79 9.06 65.03
CA ASP A 176 -21.96 10.52 65.17
C ASP A 176 -21.20 11.32 64.09
N CYS A 177 -20.42 10.67 63.23
CA CYS A 177 -19.70 11.34 62.15
C CYS A 177 -20.64 11.80 61.03
N MET A 178 -20.43 13.04 60.56
CA MET A 178 -21.21 13.63 59.47
C MET A 178 -20.28 14.15 58.36
N VAL A 179 -20.71 14.00 57.11
CA VAL A 179 -20.02 14.61 55.96
C VAL A 179 -20.30 16.11 55.97
N VAL A 180 -19.25 16.91 56.11
CA VAL A 180 -19.33 18.38 56.17
C VAL A 180 -19.08 19.00 54.80
N SER A 181 -18.19 18.42 54.01
CA SER A 181 -17.94 18.84 52.62
C SER A 181 -17.63 17.63 51.74
N LYS A 182 -18.08 17.68 50.50
CA LYS A 182 -17.75 16.71 49.46
C LYS A 182 -16.77 17.33 48.46
N ASP A 183 -16.21 16.49 47.61
CA ASP A 183 -15.41 16.89 46.45
C ASP A 183 -14.16 17.73 46.78
N ILE A 184 -13.51 17.46 47.91
CA ILE A 184 -12.22 18.07 48.22
C ILE A 184 -11.16 17.44 47.32
N THR A 185 -10.66 18.22 46.37
CA THR A 185 -9.64 17.75 45.45
C THR A 185 -8.32 17.46 46.16
N ILE A 186 -7.83 16.24 45.96
CA ILE A 186 -6.55 15.75 46.48
C ILE A 186 -5.47 15.90 45.39
N PRO A 187 -4.19 16.14 45.76
CA PRO A 187 -3.08 16.23 44.81
C PRO A 187 -3.05 15.05 43.84
N TYR A 188 -2.82 15.34 42.57
CA TYR A 188 -2.73 14.33 41.54
C TYR A 188 -1.32 13.75 41.49
N THR A 189 -1.23 12.46 41.20
CA THR A 189 0.02 11.80 40.84
C THR A 189 -0.25 10.99 39.59
N SER A 190 0.60 11.10 38.58
CA SER A 190 0.50 10.19 37.42
C SER A 190 0.51 8.76 37.92
N GLN A 191 -0.48 7.96 37.55
CA GLN A 191 -0.44 6.52 37.78
C GLN A 191 0.93 6.03 37.30
N ILE A 192 1.71 5.49 38.23
CA ILE A 192 3.05 4.98 37.98
C ILE A 192 2.95 4.03 36.77
N ASP A 193 3.87 4.17 35.83
CA ASP A 193 4.02 3.22 34.72
C ASP A 193 4.24 1.84 35.35
N TYR A 194 3.26 0.96 35.22
CA TYR A 194 3.02 -0.25 36.01
C TYR A 194 4.06 -1.38 35.82
N SER A 195 5.27 -1.07 35.34
CA SER A 195 6.30 -2.05 35.03
C SER A 195 7.34 -2.28 36.13
N ASP A 196 7.51 -1.38 37.10
CA ASP A 196 8.62 -1.45 38.07
C ASP A 196 8.26 -1.90 39.49
N PHE A 197 7.01 -2.22 39.79
CA PHE A 197 6.61 -2.79 41.09
C PHE A 197 5.83 -4.10 40.89
N PHE A 198 6.55 -5.20 40.72
CA PHE A 198 5.99 -6.51 40.99
C PHE A 198 6.04 -6.77 42.51
N ILE A 199 4.97 -7.37 43.03
CA ILE A 199 4.76 -7.89 44.40
C ILE A 199 4.10 -6.92 45.42
N ILE A 200 2.96 -6.29 45.11
CA ILE A 200 1.95 -5.88 46.12
C ILE A 200 0.53 -6.04 45.52
N PRO A 201 -0.51 -6.49 46.26
CA PRO A 201 -1.88 -6.51 45.76
C PRO A 201 -2.39 -5.09 45.40
N LYS A 202 -2.96 -4.92 44.20
CA LYS A 202 -3.48 -3.62 43.67
C LYS A 202 -4.31 -2.80 44.66
N LYS A 203 -5.02 -3.45 45.59
CA LYS A 203 -5.90 -2.79 46.56
C LYS A 203 -5.14 -2.07 47.70
N VAL A 204 -3.91 -2.51 48.02
CA VAL A 204 -3.06 -1.97 49.10
C VAL A 204 -2.26 -0.74 48.61
N GLU A 205 -1.96 -0.68 47.30
CA GLU A 205 -1.13 0.35 46.67
C GLU A 205 -1.90 1.66 46.37
N HIS A 206 -3.18 1.56 45.97
CA HIS A 206 -4.06 2.72 45.78
C HIS A 206 -4.38 3.47 47.09
N THR A 207 -4.36 2.78 48.22
CA THR A 207 -4.67 3.34 49.54
C THR A 207 -3.47 4.02 50.20
N ALA A 208 -2.27 3.43 50.09
CA ALA A 208 -1.04 4.09 50.54
C ALA A 208 -0.77 5.39 49.75
N THR A 209 -1.13 5.42 48.46
CA THR A 209 -1.03 6.63 47.62
C THR A 209 -2.11 7.66 47.93
N PHE A 210 -3.34 7.27 48.32
CA PHE A 210 -4.35 8.23 48.81
C PHE A 210 -3.92 8.86 50.13
N GLU A 211 -3.49 8.06 51.10
CA GLU A 211 -3.12 8.52 52.44
C GLU A 211 -2.00 9.56 52.40
N TYR A 212 -0.96 9.28 51.62
CA TYR A 212 0.14 10.21 51.39
C TYR A 212 -0.33 11.54 50.76
N ARG A 213 -1.17 11.47 49.70
CA ARG A 213 -1.64 12.67 48.98
C ARG A 213 -2.59 13.50 49.84
N ALA A 214 -3.53 12.87 50.53
CA ALA A 214 -4.44 13.54 51.45
C ALA A 214 -3.70 14.15 52.65
N SER A 215 -2.64 13.51 53.16
CA SER A 215 -1.78 14.09 54.21
C SER A 215 -1.12 15.40 53.76
N LYS A 216 -0.77 15.54 52.47
CA LYS A 216 -0.28 16.81 51.91
C LYS A 216 -1.38 17.88 51.81
N SER A 217 -2.62 17.50 51.50
CA SER A 217 -3.74 18.44 51.56
C SER A 217 -3.97 18.96 52.97
N ILE A 218 -3.83 18.10 53.98
CA ILE A 218 -3.98 18.50 55.39
C ILE A 218 -2.83 19.41 55.83
N SER A 219 -1.59 19.02 55.58
CA SER A 219 -0.39 19.70 56.11
C SER A 219 0.00 20.95 55.32
N LEU A 220 -0.16 20.93 53.99
CA LEU A 220 0.32 21.97 53.09
C LEU A 220 -0.80 22.68 52.31
N GLY A 221 -2.04 22.21 52.41
CA GLY A 221 -3.13 22.69 51.54
C GLY A 221 -2.89 22.35 50.07
N GLU A 222 -2.06 21.33 49.78
CA GLU A 222 -1.78 20.95 48.40
C GLU A 222 -3.06 20.40 47.75
N THR A 223 -3.33 20.84 46.53
CA THR A 223 -4.51 20.48 45.76
C THR A 223 -4.18 20.43 44.26
N ALA A 224 -5.11 19.94 43.44
CA ALA A 224 -4.93 19.75 42.00
C ALA A 224 -5.98 20.48 41.18
N PHE A 225 -5.57 21.05 40.05
CA PHE A 225 -6.45 21.69 39.09
C PHE A 225 -6.27 21.07 37.72
N SER A 226 -7.37 20.78 37.04
CA SER A 226 -7.37 20.64 35.60
C SER A 226 -7.22 22.00 34.96
N TRP A 227 -6.38 22.11 33.95
CA TRP A 227 -6.19 23.35 33.20
C TRP A 227 -6.73 23.23 31.78
N TYR A 228 -7.30 24.32 31.27
CA TYR A 228 -7.95 24.37 29.96
C TYR A 228 -7.70 25.71 29.26
N SER A 229 -7.44 25.65 27.96
CA SER A 229 -7.40 26.77 27.06
C SER A 229 -7.98 26.34 25.70
N SER A 230 -8.91 27.15 25.18
CA SER A 230 -9.58 26.91 23.90
C SER A 230 -8.55 26.79 22.78
N ASN A 231 -8.75 25.83 21.86
CA ASN A 231 -7.87 25.56 20.70
C ASN A 231 -6.43 25.13 21.02
N ILE A 232 -6.07 24.97 22.31
CA ILE A 232 -4.72 24.58 22.72
C ILE A 232 -4.73 23.22 23.43
N THR A 233 -5.61 23.05 24.43
CA THR A 233 -5.56 21.91 25.35
C THR A 233 -5.65 20.54 24.66
N SER A 234 -6.58 20.36 23.71
CA SER A 234 -6.78 19.07 23.03
C SER A 234 -5.57 18.65 22.20
N VAL A 235 -5.00 19.58 21.44
CA VAL A 235 -3.81 19.33 20.61
C VAL A 235 -2.61 19.04 21.51
N CYS A 236 -2.37 19.86 22.52
CA CYS A 236 -1.24 19.64 23.43
C CYS A 236 -1.35 18.32 24.16
N GLN A 237 -2.54 17.93 24.64
CA GLN A 237 -2.72 16.61 25.28
C GLN A 237 -2.32 15.46 24.34
N GLN A 238 -2.71 15.55 23.06
CA GLN A 238 -2.36 14.55 22.06
C GLN A 238 -0.85 14.51 21.79
N CYS A 239 -0.19 15.67 21.71
CA CYS A 239 1.26 15.74 21.54
C CYS A 239 1.96 15.02 22.70
N GLU A 240 1.56 15.34 23.94
CA GLU A 240 2.18 14.79 25.15
C GLU A 240 1.96 13.28 25.27
N LYS A 241 0.76 12.79 24.91
CA LYS A 241 0.46 11.34 24.83
C LYS A 241 1.33 10.62 23.80
N LYS A 242 1.75 11.31 22.73
CA LYS A 242 2.69 10.80 21.71
C LYS A 242 4.17 11.01 22.10
N GLY A 243 4.47 11.53 23.29
CA GLY A 243 5.83 11.88 23.71
C GLY A 243 6.41 13.12 23.01
N GLN A 244 5.58 13.90 22.33
CA GLN A 244 5.95 15.12 21.63
C GLN A 244 5.64 16.36 22.49
N ARG A 245 6.43 17.42 22.34
CA ARG A 245 6.18 18.70 23.02
C ARG A 245 5.13 19.50 22.27
N CYS A 246 4.26 20.21 22.97
CA CYS A 246 3.34 21.15 22.33
C CYS A 246 4.01 22.49 22.05
N GLY A 247 3.64 23.14 20.95
CA GLY A 247 4.00 24.52 20.61
C GLY A 247 2.81 25.29 20.06
N PHE A 248 3.01 26.58 19.76
CA PHE A 248 1.93 27.46 19.29
C PHE A 248 2.38 28.37 18.16
N ASN A 249 1.59 28.42 17.10
CA ASN A 249 1.84 29.28 15.97
C ASN A 249 0.93 30.50 16.07
N SER A 250 1.51 31.66 16.37
CA SER A 250 0.78 32.92 16.56
C SER A 250 0.12 33.46 15.28
N GLN A 251 0.62 33.09 14.09
CA GLN A 251 0.02 33.52 12.83
C GLN A 251 -1.28 32.75 12.53
N ARG A 252 -1.32 31.47 12.92
CA ARG A 252 -2.47 30.58 12.69
C ARG A 252 -3.43 30.51 13.88
N ASP A 253 -3.03 31.05 15.02
CA ASP A 253 -3.74 30.92 16.30
C ASP A 253 -4.01 29.45 16.68
N GLN A 254 -3.02 28.57 16.44
CA GLN A 254 -3.17 27.13 16.59
C GLN A 254 -1.99 26.49 17.31
N ALA A 255 -2.31 25.56 18.21
CA ALA A 255 -1.33 24.67 18.82
C ALA A 255 -0.89 23.57 17.83
N PHE A 256 0.35 23.11 17.96
CA PHE A 256 0.91 22.05 17.13
C PHE A 256 1.90 21.18 17.93
N CYS A 257 2.19 19.98 17.44
CA CYS A 257 3.18 19.10 18.07
C CYS A 257 4.57 19.38 17.49
N LYS A 258 5.59 19.40 18.35
CA LYS A 258 6.99 19.36 17.96
C LYS A 258 7.17 18.15 17.06
N SER A 259 7.42 18.39 15.78
CA SER A 259 7.87 17.35 14.89
C SER A 259 9.12 16.75 15.52
N HIS A 260 9.09 15.43 15.78
CA HIS A 260 10.36 14.71 15.91
C HIS A 260 11.17 15.13 14.71
N GLY A 261 12.40 15.59 14.91
CA GLY A 261 13.30 15.91 13.81
C GLY A 261 13.41 14.67 12.93
N MET A 262 12.53 14.56 11.95
CA MET A 262 12.70 13.69 10.80
C MET A 262 13.70 14.42 9.92
N GLN A 263 14.94 14.46 10.37
CA GLN A 263 16.07 14.72 9.48
C GLN A 263 16.27 13.58 8.46
N VAL A 264 15.33 12.63 8.31
CA VAL A 264 15.47 11.49 7.37
C VAL A 264 14.20 11.15 6.55
N ILE A 265 13.07 11.89 6.63
CA ILE A 265 11.88 11.58 5.77
C ILE A 265 11.38 12.79 4.96
N GLN A 266 12.29 13.57 4.37
CA GLN A 266 11.92 14.45 3.25
C GLN A 266 12.66 14.14 1.95
N ILE A 267 13.84 13.52 2.02
CA ILE A 267 14.48 12.95 0.84
C ILE A 267 13.71 11.70 0.39
N ALA A 268 13.15 10.91 1.33
CA ALA A 268 12.41 9.69 1.00
C ALA A 268 10.99 9.94 0.47
N ALA A 269 10.21 10.91 0.95
CA ALA A 269 8.84 11.10 0.46
C ALA A 269 8.80 11.76 -0.95
N SER A 270 9.70 12.71 -1.21
CA SER A 270 9.87 13.30 -2.53
C SER A 270 10.53 12.34 -3.51
N SER A 271 11.50 11.53 -3.06
CA SER A 271 12.07 10.47 -3.90
C SER A 271 11.07 9.36 -4.13
N VAL A 272 10.29 8.89 -3.15
CA VAL A 272 9.31 7.81 -3.34
C VAL A 272 8.17 8.26 -4.25
N ALA A 273 7.64 9.48 -4.11
CA ALA A 273 6.64 9.98 -5.06
C ALA A 273 7.22 10.12 -6.49
N ALA A 274 8.45 10.61 -6.63
CA ALA A 274 9.14 10.68 -7.92
C ALA A 274 9.49 9.29 -8.48
N PHE A 275 9.90 8.34 -7.64
CA PHE A 275 10.20 6.95 -7.99
C PHE A 275 8.93 6.21 -8.37
N VAL A 276 7.81 6.42 -7.68
CA VAL A 276 6.50 5.85 -8.03
C VAL A 276 6.01 6.45 -9.35
N ALA A 277 6.12 7.78 -9.54
CA ALA A 277 5.77 8.41 -10.81
C ALA A 277 6.66 7.94 -11.96
N LEU A 278 7.98 7.87 -11.77
CA LEU A 278 8.93 7.36 -12.76
C LEU A 278 8.73 5.86 -13.04
N SER A 279 8.44 5.06 -12.02
CA SER A 279 8.14 3.63 -12.17
C SER A 279 6.81 3.42 -12.90
N LEU A 280 5.78 4.23 -12.62
CA LEU A 280 4.52 4.19 -13.35
C LEU A 280 4.69 4.67 -14.80
N MET A 281 5.50 5.70 -15.05
CA MET A 281 5.82 6.17 -16.40
C MET A 281 6.63 5.12 -17.18
N LEU A 282 7.60 4.47 -16.53
CA LEU A 282 8.38 3.38 -17.10
C LEU A 282 7.50 2.14 -17.37
N ALA A 283 6.66 1.76 -16.42
CA ALA A 283 5.71 0.65 -16.59
C ALA A 283 4.71 0.95 -17.72
N THR A 284 4.23 2.19 -17.82
CA THR A 284 3.31 2.61 -18.87
C THR A 284 3.99 2.62 -20.24
N THR A 285 5.22 3.13 -20.34
CA THR A 285 5.98 3.11 -21.60
C THR A 285 6.37 1.69 -22.01
N ILE A 286 6.76 0.83 -21.08
CA ILE A 286 6.99 -0.60 -21.33
C ILE A 286 5.69 -1.26 -21.78
N TYR A 287 4.56 -1.03 -21.10
CA TYR A 287 3.26 -1.59 -21.47
C TYR A 287 2.83 -1.13 -22.87
N LEU A 288 2.94 0.16 -23.19
CA LEU A 288 2.60 0.69 -24.51
C LEU A 288 3.55 0.17 -25.59
N SER A 289 4.85 0.03 -25.30
CA SER A 289 5.84 -0.56 -26.21
C SER A 289 5.56 -2.04 -26.48
N LEU A 290 5.27 -2.82 -25.44
CA LEU A 290 4.88 -4.24 -25.55
C LEU A 290 3.57 -4.39 -26.33
N LYS A 291 2.57 -3.55 -26.03
CA LYS A 291 1.30 -3.52 -26.78
C LYS A 291 1.51 -3.13 -28.24
N SER A 292 2.39 -2.17 -28.51
CA SER A 292 2.76 -1.77 -29.88
C SER A 292 3.43 -2.91 -30.62
N ARG A 293 4.42 -3.58 -30.00
CA ARG A 293 5.10 -4.75 -30.61
C ARG A 293 4.14 -5.91 -30.86
N TYR A 294 3.25 -6.19 -29.92
CA TYR A 294 2.23 -7.23 -30.06
C TYR A 294 1.27 -6.90 -31.22
N ASN A 295 0.79 -5.65 -31.30
CA ASN A 295 -0.08 -5.20 -32.38
C ASN A 295 0.64 -5.22 -33.73
N GLU A 296 1.91 -4.84 -33.78
CA GLU A 296 2.74 -4.89 -34.98
C GLU A 296 2.96 -6.33 -35.46
N GLU A 297 3.16 -7.29 -34.55
CA GLU A 297 3.26 -8.71 -34.89
C GLU A 297 1.94 -9.24 -35.49
N ILE A 298 0.79 -8.91 -34.87
CA ILE A 298 -0.52 -9.29 -35.41
C ILE A 298 -0.73 -8.65 -36.78
N ASN A 299 -0.52 -7.34 -36.92
CA ASN A 299 -0.68 -6.64 -38.18
C ASN A 299 0.23 -7.20 -39.27
N ARG A 300 1.47 -7.55 -38.94
CA ARG A 300 2.40 -8.20 -39.86
C ARG A 300 1.92 -9.60 -40.27
N LYS A 301 1.41 -10.41 -39.35
CA LYS A 301 0.82 -11.73 -39.66
C LYS A 301 -0.38 -11.58 -40.59
N VAL A 302 -1.25 -10.60 -40.34
CA VAL A 302 -2.41 -10.27 -41.19
C VAL A 302 -1.95 -9.79 -42.56
N GLU A 303 -0.95 -8.91 -42.64
CA GLU A 303 -0.44 -8.40 -43.92
C GLU A 303 0.23 -9.50 -44.76
N ILE A 304 1.01 -10.39 -44.14
CA ILE A 304 1.57 -11.58 -44.80
C ILE A 304 0.44 -12.47 -45.32
N PHE A 305 -0.60 -12.68 -44.52
CA PHE A 305 -1.77 -13.45 -44.93
C PHE A 305 -2.48 -12.81 -46.13
N LEU A 306 -2.78 -11.51 -46.09
CA LEU A 306 -3.44 -10.81 -47.20
C LEU A 306 -2.59 -10.84 -48.49
N LYS A 307 -1.26 -10.69 -48.38
CA LYS A 307 -0.34 -10.75 -49.53
C LYS A 307 -0.21 -12.17 -50.12
N ALA A 308 -0.26 -13.21 -49.28
CA ALA A 308 -0.16 -14.60 -49.75
C ALA A 308 -1.44 -15.10 -50.45
N TYR A 309 -2.60 -14.53 -50.10
CA TYR A 309 -3.91 -14.97 -50.60
C TYR A 309 -4.51 -14.04 -51.69
N GLY A 310 -3.81 -12.98 -52.10
CA GLY A 310 -4.28 -12.00 -53.08
C GLY A 310 -4.39 -12.50 -54.54
N THR A 311 -3.76 -13.62 -54.90
CA THR A 311 -3.78 -14.18 -56.27
C THR A 311 -4.45 -15.56 -56.30
N SER A 312 -5.53 -15.73 -57.05
CA SER A 312 -6.31 -16.98 -57.05
C SER A 312 -5.67 -18.17 -57.79
N LYS A 313 -4.55 -17.96 -58.50
CA LYS A 313 -3.80 -19.01 -59.21
C LYS A 313 -2.31 -18.96 -58.86
N PRO A 314 -1.61 -20.11 -58.84
CA PRO A 314 -0.16 -20.16 -58.66
C PRO A 314 0.58 -19.41 -59.78
N THR A 315 1.59 -18.63 -59.39
CA THR A 315 2.42 -17.88 -60.35
C THR A 315 3.46 -18.80 -60.99
N ARG A 316 3.61 -18.74 -62.32
CA ARG A 316 4.71 -19.41 -63.03
C ARG A 316 5.98 -18.57 -62.93
N TYR A 317 7.05 -19.13 -62.38
CA TYR A 317 8.37 -18.51 -62.27
C TYR A 317 9.38 -19.19 -63.21
N THR A 318 10.38 -18.41 -63.63
CA THR A 318 11.56 -18.93 -64.32
C THR A 318 12.55 -19.56 -63.32
N PHE A 319 13.43 -20.44 -63.78
CA PHE A 319 14.42 -21.05 -62.88
C PHE A 319 15.36 -20.04 -62.20
N PRO A 320 15.85 -18.97 -62.87
CA PRO A 320 16.63 -17.92 -62.20
C PRO A 320 15.86 -17.22 -61.08
N GLU A 321 14.55 -16.99 -61.25
CA GLU A 321 13.70 -16.43 -60.19
C GLU A 321 13.54 -17.39 -59.03
N VAL A 322 13.29 -18.68 -59.30
CA VAL A 322 13.24 -19.72 -58.25
C VAL A 322 14.56 -19.79 -57.49
N LYS A 323 15.70 -19.75 -58.19
CA LYS A 323 17.03 -19.72 -57.56
C LYS A 323 17.20 -18.49 -56.67
N LYS A 324 16.63 -17.34 -57.03
CA LYS A 324 16.62 -16.13 -56.19
C LYS A 324 15.71 -16.31 -54.97
N ILE A 325 14.48 -16.81 -55.17
CA ILE A 325 13.50 -17.07 -54.11
C ILE A 325 14.06 -18.05 -53.07
N ALA A 326 14.68 -19.15 -53.53
CA ALA A 326 15.30 -20.18 -52.70
C ALA A 326 16.67 -19.75 -52.13
N ARG A 327 17.06 -18.47 -52.27
CA ARG A 327 18.35 -17.95 -51.77
C ARG A 327 19.55 -18.79 -52.22
N ARG A 328 19.54 -19.18 -53.51
CA ARG A 328 20.52 -20.08 -54.14
C ARG A 328 20.57 -21.47 -53.50
N PHE A 329 19.45 -21.97 -52.99
CA PHE A 329 19.29 -23.30 -52.39
C PHE A 329 20.18 -23.53 -51.15
N LYS A 330 20.47 -22.46 -50.40
CA LYS A 330 21.37 -22.50 -49.24
C LYS A 330 20.74 -23.20 -48.02
N ASP A 331 19.46 -22.94 -47.78
CA ASP A 331 18.77 -23.35 -46.55
C ASP A 331 17.89 -24.58 -46.82
N LYS A 332 18.47 -25.79 -46.78
CA LYS A 332 17.72 -27.04 -46.98
C LYS A 332 16.90 -27.38 -45.72
N VAL A 333 15.59 -27.61 -45.89
CA VAL A 333 14.66 -27.92 -44.78
C VAL A 333 14.18 -29.36 -44.78
N GLY A 334 14.26 -30.06 -45.92
CA GLY A 334 13.88 -31.46 -46.00
C GLY A 334 14.41 -32.14 -47.25
N GLN A 335 14.47 -33.47 -47.22
CA GLN A 335 14.79 -34.32 -48.37
C GLN A 335 14.00 -35.62 -48.25
N GLY A 336 13.44 -36.09 -49.36
CA GLY A 336 12.75 -37.37 -49.44
C GLY A 336 12.75 -37.92 -50.86
N GLY A 337 11.97 -38.98 -51.11
CA GLY A 337 11.84 -39.62 -52.43
C GLY A 337 11.33 -38.69 -53.53
N PHE A 338 10.62 -37.62 -53.16
CA PHE A 338 10.08 -36.60 -54.06
C PHE A 338 11.01 -35.40 -54.30
N GLY A 339 12.26 -35.47 -53.79
CA GLY A 339 13.28 -34.44 -53.97
C GLY A 339 13.59 -33.62 -52.72
N SER A 340 14.13 -32.42 -52.93
CA SER A 340 14.74 -31.58 -51.89
C SER A 340 13.93 -30.31 -51.66
N VAL A 341 13.65 -29.98 -50.39
CA VAL A 341 12.89 -28.78 -50.02
C VAL A 341 13.81 -27.74 -49.39
N TYR A 342 13.69 -26.49 -49.83
CA TYR A 342 14.50 -25.37 -49.38
C TYR A 342 13.63 -24.23 -48.83
N ARG A 343 14.13 -23.54 -47.82
CA ARG A 343 13.50 -22.31 -47.33
C ARG A 343 13.80 -21.16 -48.28
N GLY A 344 12.80 -20.35 -48.57
CA GLY A 344 12.91 -19.20 -49.46
C GLY A 344 12.03 -18.03 -49.05
N GLU A 345 12.05 -16.99 -49.87
CA GLU A 345 11.26 -15.78 -49.68
C GLU A 345 10.88 -15.17 -51.04
N LEU A 346 9.59 -14.89 -51.24
CA LEU A 346 9.08 -14.22 -52.43
C LEU A 346 9.46 -12.72 -52.45
N PRO A 347 9.40 -12.03 -53.61
CA PRO A 347 9.71 -10.59 -53.69
C PRO A 347 8.87 -9.70 -52.75
N ASN A 348 7.65 -10.13 -52.44
CA ASN A 348 6.75 -9.46 -51.49
C ASN A 348 7.03 -9.80 -50.01
N ARG A 349 8.17 -10.45 -49.71
CA ARG A 349 8.63 -10.89 -48.38
C ARG A 349 7.82 -12.00 -47.72
N VAL A 350 6.99 -12.72 -48.50
CA VAL A 350 6.28 -13.89 -48.01
C VAL A 350 7.27 -15.07 -47.90
N PRO A 351 7.43 -15.71 -46.73
CA PRO A 351 8.28 -16.88 -46.57
C PRO A 351 7.67 -18.09 -47.28
N VAL A 352 8.52 -18.85 -47.98
CA VAL A 352 8.08 -20.00 -48.80
C VAL A 352 8.95 -21.23 -48.62
N ALA A 353 8.37 -22.39 -48.93
CA ALA A 353 9.09 -23.66 -49.09
C ALA A 353 9.20 -23.97 -50.59
N VAL A 354 10.41 -24.08 -51.10
CA VAL A 354 10.71 -24.41 -52.49
C VAL A 354 11.07 -25.89 -52.58
N LYS A 355 10.13 -26.71 -53.04
CA LYS A 355 10.34 -28.14 -53.32
C LYS A 355 10.91 -28.28 -54.73
N MET A 356 12.18 -28.67 -54.80
CA MET A 356 12.83 -29.07 -56.04
C MET A 356 12.52 -30.55 -56.28
N LEU A 357 11.86 -30.86 -57.38
CA LEU A 357 11.59 -32.23 -57.76
C LEU A 357 12.85 -32.79 -58.44
N GLU A 358 13.41 -33.84 -57.85
CA GLU A 358 14.55 -34.57 -58.43
C GLU A 358 14.01 -35.54 -59.49
N SER A 359 14.66 -35.64 -60.64
CA SER A 359 14.17 -36.45 -61.76
C SER A 359 14.43 -37.94 -61.52
N SER A 360 13.63 -38.58 -60.69
CA SER A 360 13.55 -40.03 -60.59
C SER A 360 12.41 -40.54 -61.50
N THR A 361 12.77 -40.92 -62.71
CA THR A 361 12.09 -41.93 -63.54
C THR A 361 10.65 -41.68 -64.05
N GLY A 362 9.92 -40.63 -63.63
CA GLY A 362 8.56 -40.34 -64.11
C GLY A 362 8.47 -39.21 -65.16
N GLU A 363 7.50 -39.28 -66.09
CA GLU A 363 7.25 -38.26 -67.14
C GLU A 363 6.89 -36.86 -66.59
N GLY A 364 6.73 -36.72 -65.26
CA GLY A 364 6.30 -35.49 -64.60
C GLY A 364 4.87 -35.50 -64.11
N GLU A 365 4.25 -36.67 -64.06
CA GLU A 365 2.88 -36.84 -63.59
C GLU A 365 2.69 -36.26 -62.19
N GLU A 366 3.62 -36.46 -61.25
CA GLU A 366 3.53 -35.90 -59.90
C GLU A 366 3.49 -34.37 -59.90
N PHE A 367 4.33 -33.74 -60.73
CA PHE A 367 4.35 -32.28 -60.89
C PHE A 367 3.04 -31.78 -61.49
N ILE A 368 2.55 -32.45 -62.53
CA ILE A 368 1.28 -32.11 -63.19
C ILE A 368 0.12 -32.29 -62.20
N ASN A 369 0.10 -33.38 -61.43
CA ASN A 369 -0.92 -33.66 -60.42
C ASN A 369 -0.93 -32.59 -59.33
N GLU A 370 0.23 -32.20 -58.78
CA GLU A 370 0.28 -31.12 -57.79
C GLU A 370 -0.22 -29.80 -58.40
N VAL A 371 0.31 -29.37 -59.54
CA VAL A 371 -0.10 -28.09 -60.15
C VAL A 371 -1.58 -28.09 -60.54
N ALA A 372 -2.11 -29.18 -61.11
CA ALA A 372 -3.50 -29.27 -61.55
C ALA A 372 -4.49 -29.44 -60.39
N THR A 373 -4.09 -30.14 -59.33
CA THR A 373 -4.94 -30.43 -58.18
C THR A 373 -4.85 -29.31 -57.16
N ILE A 374 -3.69 -29.12 -56.52
CA ILE A 374 -3.55 -28.16 -55.42
C ILE A 374 -3.54 -26.70 -55.90
N GLY A 375 -3.19 -26.46 -57.17
CA GLY A 375 -3.16 -25.11 -57.75
C GLY A 375 -4.53 -24.41 -57.81
N LEU A 376 -5.64 -25.13 -57.60
CA LEU A 376 -6.99 -24.57 -57.58
C LEU A 376 -7.66 -24.66 -56.20
N ILE A 377 -6.96 -25.21 -55.19
CA ILE A 377 -7.52 -25.50 -53.86
C ILE A 377 -7.10 -24.41 -52.89
N HIS A 378 -8.08 -23.80 -52.24
CA HIS A 378 -7.85 -22.83 -51.17
C HIS A 378 -8.64 -23.22 -49.92
N HIS A 379 -7.95 -23.68 -48.89
CA HIS A 379 -8.58 -24.04 -47.63
C HIS A 379 -7.63 -23.78 -46.46
N ALA A 380 -8.18 -23.44 -45.29
CA ALA A 380 -7.38 -23.13 -44.09
C ALA A 380 -6.50 -24.30 -43.65
N ASN A 381 -6.97 -25.54 -43.88
CA ASN A 381 -6.27 -26.78 -43.49
C ASN A 381 -5.58 -27.52 -44.64
N ILE A 382 -5.30 -26.85 -45.75
CA ILE A 382 -4.52 -27.39 -46.88
C ILE A 382 -3.40 -26.41 -47.20
N VAL A 383 -2.20 -26.93 -47.49
CA VAL A 383 -1.06 -26.08 -47.86
C VAL A 383 -1.33 -25.40 -49.20
N ARG A 384 -1.05 -24.11 -49.29
CA ARG A 384 -1.25 -23.32 -50.50
C ARG A 384 -0.04 -23.40 -51.43
N LEU A 385 -0.28 -23.79 -52.69
CA LEU A 385 0.69 -23.62 -53.77
C LEU A 385 0.67 -22.17 -54.25
N LEU A 386 1.78 -21.45 -54.07
CA LEU A 386 1.93 -20.04 -54.44
C LEU A 386 2.51 -19.86 -55.85
N GLY A 387 3.29 -20.84 -56.31
CA GLY A 387 3.84 -20.82 -57.65
C GLY A 387 4.57 -22.10 -58.02
N PHE A 388 5.03 -22.15 -59.26
CA PHE A 388 5.77 -23.28 -59.81
C PHE A 388 6.77 -22.84 -60.87
N CYS A 389 7.77 -23.67 -61.13
CA CYS A 389 8.68 -23.56 -62.27
C CYS A 389 8.67 -24.88 -63.04
N SER A 390 8.61 -24.78 -64.37
CA SER A 390 8.72 -25.91 -65.28
C SER A 390 9.56 -25.49 -66.49
N GLU A 391 10.86 -25.75 -66.41
CA GLU A 391 11.85 -25.47 -67.46
C GLU A 391 12.73 -26.71 -67.70
N GLY A 392 12.39 -27.49 -68.73
CA GLY A 392 13.06 -28.76 -69.02
C GLY A 392 12.98 -29.73 -67.84
N MET A 393 14.14 -30.23 -67.39
CA MET A 393 14.24 -31.11 -66.21
C MET A 393 14.15 -30.35 -64.88
N ARG A 394 14.12 -29.02 -64.88
CA ARG A 394 14.07 -28.20 -63.66
C ARG A 394 12.63 -27.89 -63.31
N ARG A 395 12.08 -28.72 -62.42
CA ARG A 395 10.72 -28.56 -61.88
C ARG A 395 10.79 -28.18 -60.41
N ALA A 396 10.05 -27.13 -60.05
CA ALA A 396 9.99 -26.65 -58.68
C ALA A 396 8.57 -26.22 -58.31
N LEU A 397 8.22 -26.42 -57.04
CA LEU A 397 6.95 -25.99 -56.46
C LEU A 397 7.25 -25.05 -55.30
N ILE A 398 6.52 -23.94 -55.24
CA ILE A 398 6.68 -22.91 -54.22
C ILE A 398 5.42 -22.90 -53.35
N TYR A 399 5.55 -23.40 -52.13
CA TYR A 399 4.49 -23.47 -51.14
C TYR A 399 4.62 -22.37 -50.09
N GLU A 400 3.53 -22.01 -49.42
CA GLU A 400 3.63 -21.25 -48.17
C GLU A 400 4.50 -22.00 -47.13
N PHE A 401 5.37 -21.28 -46.42
CA PHE A 401 6.29 -21.90 -45.48
C PHE A 401 5.62 -22.26 -44.16
N MET A 402 5.74 -23.52 -43.75
CA MET A 402 5.23 -24.04 -42.48
C MET A 402 6.36 -24.10 -41.43
N PRO A 403 6.38 -23.20 -40.44
CA PRO A 403 7.52 -23.02 -39.53
C PRO A 403 7.62 -24.08 -38.44
N ASN A 404 6.52 -24.74 -38.08
CA ASN A 404 6.50 -25.80 -37.07
C ASN A 404 6.59 -27.20 -37.71
N GLU A 405 6.98 -27.28 -38.98
CA GLU A 405 7.30 -28.52 -39.68
C GLU A 405 6.17 -29.56 -39.65
N SER A 406 6.49 -30.86 -39.77
CA SER A 406 5.53 -31.95 -39.81
C SER A 406 5.04 -32.38 -38.42
N LEU A 407 3.79 -32.81 -38.34
CA LEU A 407 3.16 -33.36 -37.14
C LEU A 407 3.90 -34.61 -36.62
N GLU A 408 4.53 -35.37 -37.52
CA GLU A 408 5.39 -36.52 -37.21
C GLU A 408 6.40 -36.22 -36.09
N LYS A 409 7.02 -35.03 -36.09
CA LYS A 409 8.01 -34.61 -35.10
C LYS A 409 7.47 -34.51 -33.68
N TYR A 410 6.16 -34.34 -33.52
CA TYR A 410 5.49 -34.15 -32.23
C TYR A 410 4.83 -35.44 -31.71
N ILE A 411 4.54 -36.39 -32.59
CA ILE A 411 3.86 -37.65 -32.23
C ILE A 411 4.87 -38.77 -32.01
N PHE A 412 5.99 -38.80 -32.73
CA PHE A 412 6.98 -39.87 -32.62
C PHE A 412 8.27 -39.39 -31.90
N PRO A 413 8.59 -39.94 -30.71
CA PRO A 413 9.65 -39.43 -29.83
C PRO A 413 11.09 -39.60 -30.34
N HIS A 414 11.31 -40.33 -31.44
CA HIS A 414 12.66 -40.66 -31.94
C HIS A 414 13.15 -39.76 -33.10
N VAL A 415 12.37 -38.75 -33.53
CA VAL A 415 12.67 -37.98 -34.74
C VAL A 415 13.34 -36.62 -34.46
N SER A 416 13.33 -36.08 -33.22
CA SER A 416 14.01 -34.80 -32.94
C SER A 416 14.45 -34.58 -31.49
N ASN A 417 15.63 -33.96 -31.31
CA ASN A 417 16.18 -33.47 -30.03
C ASN A 417 15.54 -32.16 -29.55
N ILE A 418 14.42 -31.74 -30.16
CA ILE A 418 13.73 -30.50 -29.79
C ILE A 418 13.05 -30.74 -28.44
N SER A 419 13.31 -29.83 -27.50
CA SER A 419 12.71 -29.84 -26.17
C SER A 419 11.21 -30.12 -26.25
N ARG A 420 10.79 -31.18 -25.56
CA ARG A 420 9.42 -31.72 -25.54
C ARG A 420 8.41 -30.67 -25.07
N GLN A 421 7.97 -29.75 -25.94
CA GLN A 421 6.62 -29.20 -25.84
C GLN A 421 5.68 -30.28 -26.33
N LEU A 422 5.30 -31.19 -25.41
CA LEU A 422 4.20 -32.13 -25.66
C LEU A 422 2.99 -31.31 -26.09
N LEU A 423 2.40 -31.66 -27.24
CA LEU A 423 1.12 -31.08 -27.64
C LEU A 423 0.11 -31.39 -26.54
N SER A 424 -0.55 -30.36 -26.00
CA SER A 424 -1.61 -30.57 -25.02
C SER A 424 -2.75 -31.38 -25.65
N PRO A 425 -3.50 -32.18 -24.88
CA PRO A 425 -4.62 -32.97 -25.40
C PRO A 425 -5.63 -32.14 -26.21
N LYS A 426 -5.92 -30.92 -25.74
CA LYS A 426 -6.76 -29.97 -26.46
C LYS A 426 -6.19 -29.62 -27.83
N LYS A 427 -4.89 -29.34 -27.92
CA LYS A 427 -4.25 -28.98 -29.19
C LYS A 427 -4.20 -30.16 -30.16
N MET A 428 -4.01 -31.38 -29.66
CA MET A 428 -4.10 -32.59 -30.47
C MET A 428 -5.50 -32.76 -31.07
N LEU A 429 -6.55 -32.49 -30.29
CA LEU A 429 -7.93 -32.51 -30.78
C LEU A 429 -8.18 -31.43 -31.84
N ASP A 430 -7.70 -30.20 -31.62
CA ASP A 430 -7.81 -29.11 -32.60
C ASP A 430 -7.12 -29.47 -33.93
N ILE A 431 -5.96 -30.13 -33.85
CA ILE A 431 -5.22 -30.66 -35.01
C ILE A 431 -6.03 -31.76 -35.71
N ALA A 432 -6.55 -32.76 -34.99
CA ALA A 432 -7.36 -33.82 -35.59
C ALA A 432 -8.59 -33.27 -36.32
N LEU A 433 -9.29 -32.30 -35.70
CA LEU A 433 -10.42 -31.60 -36.30
C LEU A 433 -10.03 -30.82 -37.56
N GLY A 434 -8.89 -30.11 -37.54
CA GLY A 434 -8.39 -29.39 -38.70
C GLY A 434 -8.05 -30.31 -39.87
N ILE A 435 -7.42 -31.46 -39.61
CA ILE A 435 -7.14 -32.49 -40.62
C ILE A 435 -8.47 -33.00 -41.22
N ALA A 436 -9.43 -33.35 -40.37
CA ALA A 436 -10.74 -33.85 -40.81
C ALA A 436 -11.47 -32.83 -41.70
N ARG A 437 -11.45 -31.54 -41.34
CA ARG A 437 -12.01 -30.44 -42.17
C ARG A 437 -11.31 -30.32 -43.52
N GLY A 438 -9.97 -30.42 -43.53
CA GLY A 438 -9.21 -30.44 -44.79
C GLY A 438 -9.61 -31.59 -45.71
N MET A 439 -9.75 -32.79 -45.16
CA MET A 439 -10.18 -33.98 -45.91
C MET A 439 -11.64 -33.90 -46.38
N GLU A 440 -12.54 -33.41 -45.53
CA GLU A 440 -13.93 -33.15 -45.92
C GLU A 440 -14.00 -32.19 -47.09
N TYR A 441 -13.22 -31.10 -47.06
CA TYR A 441 -13.15 -30.14 -48.16
C TYR A 441 -12.67 -30.79 -49.46
N LEU A 442 -11.61 -31.61 -49.43
CA LEU A 442 -11.13 -32.34 -50.61
C LEU A 442 -12.18 -33.28 -51.20
N HIS A 443 -12.95 -33.96 -50.35
CA HIS A 443 -13.92 -34.96 -50.78
C HIS A 443 -15.27 -34.35 -51.23
N GLN A 444 -15.71 -33.30 -50.53
CA GLN A 444 -17.07 -32.76 -50.61
C GLN A 444 -17.10 -31.29 -51.02
N GLY A 445 -16.14 -30.48 -50.57
CA GLY A 445 -16.08 -29.04 -50.84
C GLY A 445 -15.59 -28.66 -52.24
N CYS A 446 -14.75 -29.48 -52.87
CA CYS A 446 -14.26 -29.24 -54.22
C CYS A 446 -15.29 -29.64 -55.30
N ASN A 447 -15.19 -28.98 -56.48
CA ASN A 447 -16.06 -29.27 -57.63
C ASN A 447 -15.94 -30.73 -58.11
N GLN A 448 -14.71 -31.25 -58.12
CA GLN A 448 -14.41 -32.66 -58.30
C GLN A 448 -13.90 -33.24 -56.98
N ARG A 449 -14.24 -34.49 -56.69
CA ARG A 449 -13.75 -35.18 -55.49
C ARG A 449 -12.25 -35.43 -55.67
N ILE A 450 -11.45 -35.01 -54.70
CA ILE A 450 -9.99 -35.17 -54.72
C ILE A 450 -9.61 -36.22 -53.69
N LEU A 451 -8.98 -37.31 -54.13
CA LEU A 451 -8.44 -38.35 -53.25
C LEU A 451 -6.95 -38.08 -53.06
N HIS A 452 -6.51 -37.87 -51.81
CA HIS A 452 -5.11 -37.51 -51.50
C HIS A 452 -4.13 -38.70 -51.62
N PHE A 453 -4.56 -39.90 -51.26
CA PHE A 453 -3.79 -41.17 -51.23
C PHE A 453 -2.55 -41.25 -50.33
N ASP A 454 -2.02 -40.13 -49.83
CA ASP A 454 -0.83 -40.14 -48.94
C ASP A 454 -1.04 -39.37 -47.62
N ILE A 455 -2.14 -39.63 -46.91
CA ILE A 455 -2.39 -39.01 -45.60
C ILE A 455 -1.59 -39.74 -44.51
N LYS A 456 -0.58 -39.07 -43.97
CA LYS A 456 0.30 -39.54 -42.90
C LYS A 456 0.85 -38.36 -42.07
N PRO A 457 1.31 -38.56 -40.82
CA PRO A 457 1.82 -37.47 -39.98
C PRO A 457 2.94 -36.63 -40.61
N HIS A 458 3.75 -37.23 -41.49
CA HIS A 458 4.79 -36.52 -42.26
C HIS A 458 4.21 -35.43 -43.18
N ASN A 459 3.03 -35.69 -43.75
CA ASN A 459 2.36 -34.83 -44.72
C ASN A 459 1.34 -33.87 -44.09
N ILE A 460 1.31 -33.80 -42.75
CA ILE A 460 0.53 -32.79 -42.02
C ILE A 460 1.53 -31.76 -41.48
N LEU A 461 1.59 -30.60 -42.12
CA LEU A 461 2.46 -29.51 -41.72
C LEU A 461 1.76 -28.57 -40.75
N LEU A 462 2.53 -27.87 -39.92
CA LEU A 462 2.02 -26.99 -38.87
C LEU A 462 2.41 -25.52 -39.12
N ASP A 463 1.40 -24.65 -39.16
CA ASP A 463 1.60 -23.20 -39.25
C ASP A 463 2.13 -22.60 -37.92
N TYR A 464 2.39 -21.30 -37.87
CA TYR A 464 2.87 -20.60 -36.66
C TYR A 464 2.00 -20.81 -35.41
N ASN A 465 0.71 -21.06 -35.58
CA ASN A 465 -0.27 -21.25 -34.50
C ASN A 465 -0.56 -22.75 -34.26
N PHE A 466 0.24 -23.65 -34.84
CA PHE A 466 0.04 -25.10 -34.78
C PHE A 466 -1.33 -25.53 -35.35
N ASN A 467 -1.83 -24.83 -36.37
CA ASN A 467 -2.94 -25.32 -37.16
C ASN A 467 -2.43 -26.29 -38.23
N PRO A 468 -3.11 -27.42 -38.48
CA PRO A 468 -2.68 -28.40 -39.45
C PRO A 468 -2.99 -27.97 -40.88
N LYS A 469 -2.04 -28.22 -41.77
CA LYS A 469 -2.18 -28.10 -43.21
C LYS A 469 -1.74 -29.38 -43.91
N ILE A 470 -2.69 -29.99 -44.62
CA ILE A 470 -2.43 -31.17 -45.45
C ILE A 470 -1.53 -30.75 -46.62
N SER A 471 -0.46 -31.50 -46.86
CA SER A 471 0.52 -31.27 -47.90
C SER A 471 0.83 -32.54 -48.71
N ASP A 472 1.59 -32.36 -49.79
CA ASP A 472 2.11 -33.43 -50.66
C ASP A 472 1.01 -34.13 -51.50
N PHE A 473 0.63 -33.47 -52.59
CA PHE A 473 -0.45 -33.90 -53.47
C PHE A 473 0.07 -34.65 -54.71
N GLY A 474 1.33 -35.12 -54.70
CA GLY A 474 1.94 -35.80 -55.85
C GLY A 474 1.18 -37.06 -56.31
N LEU A 475 0.54 -37.76 -55.37
CA LEU A 475 -0.27 -38.96 -55.62
C LEU A 475 -1.78 -38.67 -55.72
N ALA A 476 -2.19 -37.39 -55.61
CA ALA A 476 -3.59 -37.05 -55.58
C ALA A 476 -4.27 -37.31 -56.93
N LYS A 477 -5.54 -37.75 -56.89
CA LYS A 477 -6.33 -37.98 -58.11
C LYS A 477 -7.70 -37.31 -58.04
N LEU A 478 -8.13 -36.80 -59.19
CA LEU A 478 -9.49 -36.33 -59.41
C LEU A 478 -10.40 -37.53 -59.67
N CYS A 479 -11.49 -37.61 -58.93
CA CYS A 479 -12.49 -38.67 -59.02
C CYS A 479 -13.83 -38.07 -59.45
N ALA A 480 -14.45 -38.65 -60.48
CA ALA A 480 -15.81 -38.31 -60.84
C ALA A 480 -16.74 -38.67 -59.68
N ARG A 481 -17.66 -37.77 -59.33
CA ARG A 481 -18.75 -38.11 -58.41
C ARG A 481 -19.72 -39.01 -59.17
N THR A 482 -19.55 -40.32 -59.06
CA THR A 482 -20.62 -41.25 -59.43
C THR A 482 -21.80 -40.93 -58.51
N ARG A 483 -22.82 -40.24 -59.04
CA ARG A 483 -24.16 -40.34 -58.46
C ARG A 483 -24.58 -41.79 -58.74
N ALA A 484 -24.30 -42.68 -57.79
CA ALA A 484 -25.12 -43.87 -57.68
C ALA A 484 -26.52 -43.33 -57.32
N SER A 485 -27.39 -43.21 -58.31
CA SER A 485 -28.82 -43.32 -58.06
C SER A 485 -29.00 -44.68 -57.41
N LEU A 486 -29.19 -44.67 -56.08
CA LEU A 486 -29.69 -45.85 -55.38
C LEU A 486 -31.07 -46.17 -55.97
N PRO A 487 -31.34 -47.44 -56.33
CA PRO A 487 -32.67 -47.86 -56.81
C PRO A 487 -33.75 -47.69 -55.75
#